data_AF-A0A9N9K9D0-F1
#
_entry.id   AF-A0A9N9K9D0-F1
#
_cell.length_a   1.000
_cell.length_b   1.000
_cell.length_c   1.000
_cell.angle_alpha   90.00
_cell.angle_beta   90.00
_cell.angle_gamma   90.00
#
_symmetry.space_group_name_H-M   'P 1'
#
loop_
_entity.id
_entity.type
_entity.pdbx_description
1 polymer ?
#
loop_
_entity_poly.entity_id
_entity_poly.type
_entity_poly.pdbx_seq_one_letter_code
_entity_poly.pdbx_strand_id
1 'polypeptide(L)'
;NSQYHCDICSFDACSSHCKPGKVCEPTSRCRRRHPLRYAQTPAMWMCDECRKICYGRRLRCNQCDYEMCPTCLSNEDLAYLMA
;
A
#
# COMPACT_ATOMS: atom_id res chain seq x y z
N ASN A 1 -1.41 -20.37 13.99
CA ASN A 1 -0.35 -19.66 13.22
C ASN A 1 0.02 -20.50 12.02
N SER A 2 -0.28 -19.99 10.81
CA SER A 2 0.28 -20.52 9.57
C SER A 2 1.46 -19.64 9.17
N GLN A 3 2.43 -20.23 8.47
CA GLN A 3 3.73 -19.67 8.12
C GLN A 3 3.73 -19.10 6.67
N TYR A 4 2.61 -18.47 6.22
CA TYR A 4 1.97 -18.37 4.87
C TYR A 4 1.18 -17.08 4.49
N HIS A 5 1.17 -15.94 5.19
CA HIS A 5 0.12 -14.91 4.92
C HIS A 5 0.66 -13.60 4.28
N CYS A 6 0.16 -13.03 3.17
CA CYS A 6 0.95 -12.06 2.36
C CYS A 6 1.18 -10.58 2.82
N ASP A 7 1.62 -10.31 4.05
CA ASP A 7 2.18 -9.00 4.52
C ASP A 7 1.17 -7.80 4.62
N ILE A 8 0.99 -7.06 3.54
CA ILE A 8 -0.10 -6.12 3.17
C ILE A 8 -1.44 -6.87 2.99
N CYS A 9 -1.33 -8.18 3.17
CA CYS A 9 -2.30 -9.22 3.36
C CYS A 9 -1.83 -10.32 4.37
N SER A 10 -0.97 -10.04 5.39
CA SER A 10 -0.44 -10.99 6.44
C SER A 10 1.00 -10.71 7.03
N PHE A 11 1.93 -11.69 7.12
CA PHE A 11 3.38 -11.56 6.70
C PHE A 11 4.20 -12.90 6.60
N ASP A 12 4.02 -13.68 5.52
CA ASP A 12 4.91 -14.73 5.00
C ASP A 12 4.67 -15.00 3.48
N ALA A 13 5.61 -15.64 2.79
CA ALA A 13 5.66 -15.72 1.33
C ALA A 13 4.69 -16.75 0.69
N CYS A 14 3.50 -16.31 0.27
CA CYS A 14 2.55 -17.17 -0.45
C CYS A 14 2.87 -17.28 -1.96
N SER A 15 2.78 -18.50 -2.48
CA SER A 15 3.26 -18.94 -3.82
C SER A 15 2.54 -18.32 -5.02
N SER A 16 1.46 -17.58 -4.81
CA SER A 16 0.62 -16.99 -5.86
C SER A 16 0.97 -15.54 -6.26
N HIS A 17 1.65 -14.77 -5.40
CA HIS A 17 1.89 -13.33 -5.66
C HIS A 17 3.35 -12.88 -5.61
N CYS A 18 4.17 -13.47 -4.72
CA CYS A 18 5.63 -13.30 -4.77
C CYS A 18 6.25 -14.66 -5.10
N LYS A 19 6.87 -14.78 -6.28
CA LYS A 19 7.61 -15.99 -6.66
C LYS A 19 8.75 -16.21 -5.65
N PRO A 20 9.03 -17.45 -5.19
CA PRO A 20 10.21 -17.73 -4.38
C PRO A 20 11.48 -17.15 -5.03
N GLY A 21 12.26 -16.39 -4.26
CA GLY A 21 13.45 -15.68 -4.77
C GLY A 21 13.17 -14.33 -5.49
N LYS A 22 11.94 -13.81 -5.48
CA LYS A 22 11.63 -12.43 -5.91
C LYS A 22 11.26 -11.55 -4.71
N VAL A 23 11.84 -10.35 -4.68
CA VAL A 23 11.47 -9.30 -3.72
C VAL A 23 10.03 -8.87 -4.03
N CYS A 24 9.15 -8.86 -3.03
CA CYS A 24 7.79 -8.36 -3.19
C CYS A 24 7.81 -6.85 -3.48
N GLU A 25 7.22 -6.44 -4.60
CA GLU A 25 7.14 -5.03 -4.98
C GLU A 25 6.07 -4.30 -4.15
N PRO A 26 6.27 -3.00 -3.84
CA PRO A 26 5.29 -2.21 -3.11
C PRO A 26 4.13 -1.80 -4.02
N THR A 27 2.95 -1.56 -3.44
CA THR A 27 1.75 -1.18 -4.18
C THR A 27 1.88 0.18 -4.87
N SER A 28 2.60 1.12 -4.26
CA SER A 28 2.99 2.42 -4.81
C SER A 28 4.19 2.94 -4.00
N ARG A 29 4.63 4.19 -4.21
CA ARG A 29 5.73 4.82 -3.47
C ARG A 29 5.33 6.21 -2.99
N CYS A 30 5.77 6.57 -1.78
CA CYS A 30 5.55 7.94 -1.30
C CYS A 30 6.43 8.94 -2.06
N ARG A 31 6.25 10.24 -1.81
CA ARG A 31 7.06 11.32 -2.42
C ARG A 31 8.59 11.17 -2.20
N ARG A 32 9.03 10.44 -1.17
CA ARG A 32 10.45 10.09 -0.93
C ARG A 32 10.88 8.74 -1.54
N ARG A 33 10.06 8.17 -2.44
CA ARG A 33 10.23 6.87 -3.11
C ARG A 33 10.22 5.64 -2.18
N HIS A 34 9.93 5.81 -0.90
CA HIS A 34 9.76 4.72 0.06
C HIS A 34 8.54 3.86 -0.31
N PRO A 35 8.58 2.53 -0.06
CA PRO A 35 7.47 1.63 -0.38
C PRO A 35 6.18 1.98 0.39
N LEU A 36 5.05 2.02 -0.33
CA LEU A 36 3.71 2.10 0.23
C LEU A 36 3.06 0.72 0.30
N ARG A 37 2.29 0.53 1.37
CA ARG A 37 1.82 -0.78 1.81
C ARG A 37 0.42 -0.63 2.42
N TYR A 38 -0.55 -1.48 2.04
CA TYR A 38 -1.88 -1.38 2.66
C TYR A 38 -1.81 -1.64 4.16
N ALA A 39 -2.58 -0.85 4.89
CA ALA A 39 -2.85 -0.99 6.31
C ALA A 39 -4.35 -0.77 6.56
N GLN A 40 -4.89 -1.51 7.51
CA GLN A 40 -6.24 -1.31 8.04
C GLN A 40 -6.12 -0.46 9.32
N THR A 41 -6.91 0.60 9.46
CA THR A 41 -7.01 1.40 10.69
C THR A 41 -8.48 1.55 11.11
N PRO A 42 -8.81 1.38 12.41
CA PRO A 42 -10.14 1.68 12.95
C PRO A 42 -10.31 3.19 13.26
N ALA A 43 -9.30 4.02 13.02
CA ALA A 43 -9.36 5.46 13.19
C ALA A 43 -9.61 6.19 11.85
N MET A 44 -10.19 7.39 11.94
CA MET A 44 -10.13 8.34 10.83
C MET A 44 -8.69 8.83 10.62
N TRP A 45 -8.33 9.07 9.37
CA TRP A 45 -6.98 9.48 8.97
C TRP A 45 -7.07 10.40 7.74
N MET A 46 -6.02 11.17 7.43
CA MET A 46 -6.02 12.11 6.30
C MET A 46 -5.12 11.59 5.17
N CYS A 47 -5.62 11.60 3.94
CA CYS A 47 -4.82 11.28 2.77
C CYS A 47 -3.90 12.46 2.42
N ASP A 48 -2.58 12.24 2.29
CA ASP A 48 -1.62 13.29 1.97
C ASP A 48 -1.73 13.82 0.54
N GLU A 49 -2.27 13.00 -0.38
CA GLU A 49 -2.44 13.37 -1.79
C GLU A 49 -3.70 14.20 -2.04
N CYS A 50 -4.88 13.73 -1.60
CA CYS A 50 -6.14 14.46 -1.83
C CYS A 50 -6.62 15.30 -0.63
N ARG A 51 -5.91 15.26 0.52
CA ARG A 51 -6.22 15.99 1.77
C ARG A 51 -7.61 15.72 2.35
N LYS A 52 -8.27 14.64 1.91
CA LYS A 52 -9.57 14.17 2.43
C LYS A 52 -9.40 13.28 3.65
N ILE A 53 -10.33 13.40 4.61
CA ILE A 53 -10.46 12.46 5.71
C ILE A 53 -11.02 11.14 5.16
N CYS A 54 -10.39 10.03 5.53
CA CYS A 54 -10.69 8.68 5.12
C CYS A 54 -10.80 7.77 6.36
N TYR A 55 -11.35 6.57 6.18
CA TYR A 55 -11.56 5.58 7.24
C TYR A 55 -11.22 4.17 6.73
N GLY A 56 -10.76 3.27 7.60
CA GLY A 56 -10.51 1.88 7.23
C GLY A 56 -9.19 1.66 6.48
N ARG A 57 -9.26 1.47 5.16
CA ARG A 57 -8.09 1.09 4.35
C ARG A 57 -7.26 2.30 3.92
N ARG A 58 -5.95 2.23 4.11
CA ARG A 58 -4.96 3.22 3.67
C ARG A 58 -3.72 2.54 3.11
N LEU A 59 -3.00 3.19 2.21
CA LEU A 59 -1.62 2.87 1.87
C LEU A 59 -0.72 3.68 2.80
N ARG A 60 -0.08 3.03 3.77
CA ARG A 60 0.84 3.68 4.71
C ARG A 60 2.29 3.42 4.29
N CYS A 61 3.16 4.40 4.52
CA CYS A 61 4.60 4.17 4.49
C CYS A 61 5.11 3.76 5.89
N ASN A 62 5.96 2.74 5.97
CA ASN A 62 6.60 2.34 7.24
C ASN A 62 7.89 3.13 7.54
N GLN A 63 8.35 3.99 6.61
CA GLN A 63 9.60 4.76 6.72
C GLN A 63 9.36 6.28 6.92
N CYS A 64 8.13 6.74 6.77
CA CYS A 64 7.72 8.12 7.04
C CYS A 64 6.21 8.15 7.30
N ASP A 65 5.72 9.18 8.00
CA ASP A 65 4.29 9.34 8.28
C ASP A 65 3.57 9.91 7.04
N TYR A 66 3.42 9.06 6.02
CA TYR A 66 2.73 9.37 4.77
C TYR A 66 1.64 8.32 4.53
N GLU A 67 0.44 8.80 4.22
CA GLU A 67 -0.75 7.96 4.05
C GLU A 67 -1.55 8.36 2.80
N MET A 68 -1.87 7.38 1.96
CA MET A 68 -2.52 7.58 0.66
C MET A 68 -3.77 6.70 0.54
N CYS A 69 -4.86 7.25 -0.03
CA CYS A 69 -6.11 6.50 -0.14
C CYS A 69 -6.15 5.61 -1.40
N PRO A 70 -6.91 4.51 -1.38
CA PRO A 70 -7.05 3.64 -2.56
C PRO A 70 -7.50 4.39 -3.82
N THR A 71 -8.32 5.44 -3.68
CA THR A 71 -8.73 6.29 -4.81
C THR A 71 -7.57 7.06 -5.44
N CYS A 72 -6.62 7.55 -4.64
CA CYS A 72 -5.42 8.20 -5.16
C CYS A 72 -4.49 7.19 -5.85
N LEU A 73 -4.43 5.95 -5.37
CA LEU A 73 -3.71 4.86 -6.05
C LEU A 73 -4.34 4.55 -7.42
N SER A 74 -5.66 4.36 -7.49
CA SER A 74 -6.33 4.08 -8.77
C SER A 74 -6.16 5.21 -9.80
N ASN A 75 -5.99 6.46 -9.34
CA ASN A 75 -5.66 7.58 -10.22
C ASN A 75 -4.21 7.53 -10.72
N GLU A 76 -3.26 6.99 -9.94
CA GLU A 76 -1.88 6.73 -10.36
C GLU A 76 -1.84 5.66 -11.46
N ASP A 77 -2.57 4.55 -11.25
CA ASP A 77 -2.71 3.47 -12.25
C ASP A 77 -3.33 3.97 -13.56
N LEU A 78 -4.38 4.80 -13.48
CA LEU A 78 -5.02 5.41 -14.66
C LEU A 78 -4.08 6.39 -15.38
N ALA A 79 -3.26 7.15 -14.65
CA ALA A 79 -2.27 8.04 -15.27
C ALA A 79 -1.18 7.25 -16.00
N TYR A 80 -0.78 6.08 -15.50
CA TYR A 80 0.17 5.19 -16.17
C TYR A 80 -0.41 4.51 -17.42
N LEU A 81 -1.71 4.23 -17.45
CA LEU A 81 -2.40 3.68 -18.63
C LEU A 81 -2.73 4.72 -19.72
N MET A 82 -2.52 6.01 -19.45
CA MET A 82 -2.76 7.12 -20.37
C MET A 82 -1.47 7.84 -20.80
N ALA A 83 -0.30 7.26 -20.52
CA ALA A 83 1.04 7.79 -20.82
C ALA A 83 1.81 6.90 -21.80
#